data_AF-A0A7G8ENR1-F1
#
_entry.id   AF-A0A7G8ENR1-F1
#
_cell.length_a   1.000
_cell.length_b   1.000
_cell.length_c   1.000
_cell.angle_alpha   90.00
_cell.angle_beta   90.00
_cell.angle_gamma   90.00
#
_symmetry.space_group_name_H-M   'P 1'
#
loop_
_entity.id
_entity.type
_entity.pdbx_description
1 polymer ?
#
loop_
_entity_poly.entity_id
_entity_poly.type
_entity_poly.pdbx_seq_one_letter_code
_entity_poly.pdbx_strand_id
1 'polypeptide(L)' 'MAPFLALLKQDISQHPERLRPITADLVSRLQDLVGAIDVDIDQVLPDDDDIASDEPA' A
#
# COMPACT_ATOMS: atom_id res chain seq x y z
N MET A 1 3.16 -13.62 -12.25
CA MET A 1 1.80 -13.05 -12.02
C MET A 1 0.71 -14.11 -11.82
N ALA A 2 0.74 -15.26 -12.53
CA ALA A 2 -0.24 -16.35 -12.35
C ALA A 2 -0.40 -16.92 -10.91
N PRO A 3 0.66 -17.14 -10.11
CA PRO A 3 0.51 -17.72 -8.77
C PRO A 3 -0.17 -16.77 -7.77
N PHE A 4 0.04 -15.46 -7.91
CA PHE A 4 -0.62 -14.44 -7.11
C PHE A 4 -2.14 -14.44 -7.35
N LEU A 5 -2.58 -14.54 -8.61
CA LEU A 5 -4.00 -14.57 -8.94
C LEU A 5 -4.69 -15.87 -8.45
N ALA A 6 -3.96 -16.99 -8.41
CA ALA A 6 -4.49 -18.24 -7.85
C ALA A 6 -4.70 -18.13 -6.33
N LEU A 7 -3.75 -17.53 -5.61
CA LEU A 7 -3.87 -17.24 -4.18
C LEU A 7 -5.04 -16.29 -3.89
N LEU A 8 -5.12 -15.19 -4.65
CA LEU A 8 -6.20 -14.20 -4.50
C LEU A 8 -7.57 -14.81 -4.76
N LYS A 9 -7.70 -15.65 -5.80
CA LYS A 9 -8.94 -16.37 -6.10
C LYS A 9 -9.36 -17.26 -4.94
N GLN A 10 -8.42 -18.00 -4.36
CA GLN A 10 -8.72 -18.90 -3.26
C GLN A 10 -9.13 -18.12 -2.01
N ASP A 11 -8.40 -17.05 -1.69
CA ASP A 11 -8.70 -16.20 -0.52
C ASP A 11 -10.08 -15.54 -0.63
N ILE A 12 -10.43 -15.00 -1.81
CA ILE A 12 -11.77 -14.46 -2.10
C ILE A 12 -12.86 -15.53 -1.97
N SER A 13 -12.58 -16.76 -2.42
CA SER A 13 -13.58 -17.85 -2.37
C SER A 13 -13.79 -18.37 -0.95
N GLN A 14 -12.76 -18.32 -0.10
CA GLN A 14 -12.85 -18.75 1.30
C GLN A 14 -13.48 -17.69 2.20
N HIS A 15 -13.28 -16.40 1.89
CA HIS A 15 -13.74 -15.29 2.72
C HIS A 15 -14.38 -14.16 1.90
N PRO A 16 -15.51 -14.41 1.22
CA PRO A 16 -16.22 -13.38 0.46
C PRO A 16 -16.66 -12.18 1.32
N GLU A 17 -16.86 -12.37 2.63
CA GLU A 17 -17.18 -11.31 3.59
C GLU A 17 -16.08 -10.24 3.76
N ARG A 18 -14.84 -10.55 3.34
CA ARG A 18 -13.72 -9.60 3.38
C ARG A 18 -13.68 -8.68 2.16
N LEU A 19 -14.43 -9.01 1.11
CA LEU A 19 -14.63 -8.14 -0.04
C LEU A 19 -15.59 -7.00 0.33
N ARG A 20 -15.05 -5.98 0.99
CA ARG A 20 -15.80 -4.76 1.29
C ARG A 20 -15.73 -3.81 0.08
N PRO A 21 -16.85 -3.19 -0.29
CA PRO A 21 -16.84 -2.17 -1.33
C PRO A 21 -15.98 -1.00 -0.88
N ILE A 22 -15.19 -0.47 -1.79
CA ILE A 22 -14.53 0.82 -1.58
C ILE A 22 -15.61 1.89 -1.75
N THR A 23 -15.99 2.53 -0.65
CA THR A 23 -16.99 3.60 -0.64
C THR A 23 -16.33 4.94 -0.92
N ALA A 24 -17.10 5.89 -1.49
CA ALA A 24 -16.62 7.26 -1.67
C ALA A 24 -16.19 7.92 -0.35
N ASP A 25 -16.88 7.59 0.75
CA ASP A 25 -16.52 8.01 2.11
C ASP A 25 -15.14 7.48 2.56
N LEU A 26 -14.87 6.19 2.30
CA LEU A 26 -13.58 5.59 2.61
C LEU A 26 -12.45 6.23 1.79
N VAL A 27 -12.69 6.51 0.51
CA VAL A 27 -11.73 7.21 -0.35
C VAL A 27 -11.47 8.62 0.17
N SER A 28 -12.52 9.38 0.52
CA SER A 28 -12.38 10.72 1.08
C SER A 28 -11.54 10.70 2.35
N ARG A 29 -11.83 9.77 3.27
CA ARG A 29 -11.07 9.63 4.52
C ARG A 29 -9.61 9.23 4.28
N LEU A 30 -9.34 8.36 3.30
CA LEU A 30 -7.98 8.01 2.91
C LEU A 30 -7.26 9.22 2.32
N GLN A 31 -7.91 9.99 1.45
CA GLN A 31 -7.35 11.19 0.85
C GLN A 31 -7.04 12.25 1.92
N ASP A 32 -7.93 12.44 2.89
CA ASP A 32 -7.73 13.37 4.00
C ASP A 32 -6.55 12.94 4.90
N LEU A 33 -6.37 11.63 5.10
CA LEU A 33 -5.37 11.10 6.02
C LEU A 33 -3.97 10.97 5.40
N VAL A 34 -3.88 10.47 4.17
CA VAL A 34 -2.61 10.15 3.51
C VAL A 34 -2.44 10.81 2.15
N GLY A 35 -3.46 11.48 1.62
CA GLY A 35 -3.41 12.07 0.28
C GLY A 35 -2.48 13.26 0.13
N ALA A 36 -2.01 13.84 1.23
CA ALA A 36 -0.95 14.86 1.23
C ALA A 36 0.47 14.27 1.23
N ILE A 37 0.61 12.95 1.41
CA ILE A 37 1.90 12.26 1.42
C ILE A 37 2.19 11.82 -0.01
N ASP A 38 3.16 12.47 -0.64
CA ASP A 38 3.68 12.05 -1.94
C ASP A 38 4.69 10.92 -1.69
N VAL A 39 4.32 9.69 -2.07
CA VAL A 39 5.18 8.52 -1.94
C VAL A 39 5.52 8.04 -3.34
N ASP A 40 6.79 8.14 -3.70
CA ASP A 40 7.30 7.58 -4.94
C ASP A 40 7.57 6.08 -4.75
N ILE A 41 6.71 5.24 -5.32
CA ILE A 41 6.81 3.78 -5.26
C ILE A 41 7.84 3.23 -6.26
N ASP A 42 8.21 4.04 -7.26
CA ASP A 42 9.20 3.69 -8.28
C ASP A 42 10.62 4.13 -7.86
N GLN A 43 10.73 4.93 -6.80
CA GLN A 43 12.01 5.29 -6.20
C GLN A 43 12.70 4.04 -5.63
N VAL A 44 13.95 3.84 -6.02
CA VAL A 44 14.81 2.81 -5.45
C VAL A 44 14.97 3.09 -3.96
N LEU A 45 14.72 2.09 -3.12
CA LEU A 45 14.98 2.21 -1.69
C LEU A 45 16.46 2.50 -1.46
N PRO A 46 16.81 3.48 -0.62
CA PRO A 46 18.19 3.72 -0.26
C PRO A 46 18.78 2.49 0.41
N ASP A 47 20.06 2.22 0.16
CA ASP A 47 20.77 1.16 0.88
C ASP A 47 20.94 1.56 2.35
N ASP A 48 21.04 0.57 3.25
CA ASP A 48 21.11 0.82 4.71
C ASP A 48 22.26 1.78 5.11
N ASP A 49 23.33 1.85 4.32
CA ASP A 49 24.48 2.73 4.53
C ASP A 49 24.20 4.21 4.15
N ASP A 50 23.19 4.50 3.32
CA ASP A 50 22.85 5.86 2.86
C ASP A 50 21.99 6.63 3.88
N ILE A 51 21.23 5.93 4.72
CA ILE A 51 20.30 6.54 5.71
C ILE A 51 21.06 7.16 6.90
N ALA A 52 22.33 6.78 7.11
CA ALA A 52 23.14 7.20 8.25
C ALA A 52 23.73 8.62 8.15
N SER A 53 23.52 9.35 7.05
CA SER A 53 24.18 10.65 6.80
C SER A 53 23.29 11.88 6.98
N ASP A 54 21.99 11.74 7.25
CA ASP A 54 21.07 12.86 7.51
C ASP A 54 20.72 13.00 9.01
N GLU A 55 21.74 13.07 9.87
CA GLU A 55 21.57 13.55 11.25
C GLU A 55 21.93 15.05 11.29
N PRO A 56 20.97 15.97 11.51
CA PRO A 56 21.28 17.39 11.65
C PRO A 56 21.90 17.63 13.04
N ALA A 57 23.09 18.22 13.05
CA ALA A 57 23.77 18.75 14.24
C ALA A 57 23.12 20.04 14.77
#